data_AF-A0A3C1Z726-F1
#
_entry.id   AF-A0A3C1Z726-F1
#
_cell.length_a   1.000
_cell.length_b   1.000
_cell.length_c   1.000
_cell.angle_alpha   90.00
_cell.angle_beta   90.00
_cell.angle_gamma   90.00
#
_symmetry.space_group_name_H-M   'P 1'
#
loop_
_entity.id
_entity.type
_entity.pdbx_description
1 polymer ?
#
loop_
_entity_poly.entity_id
_entity_poly.type
_entity_poly.pdbx_seq_one_letter_code
_entity_poly.pdbx_strand_id
1 'polypeptide(L)'
;MNQPGLSAKEFQRLGEIMYDARSVHRSDGVWKLVSAIQQVVPYEFSGCGGVDLLRGIDPALGHSTYPKEFCQLYMGQGLAADPAVSRLITSGQSVT
;
A
#
# COMPACT_ATOMS: atom_id res chain seq x y z
N MET A 1 22.34 -0.57 -23.23
CA MET A 1 21.25 -0.24 -22.29
C MET A 1 20.63 -1.54 -21.82
N ASN A 2 21.02 -2.03 -20.64
CA ASN A 2 20.35 -3.19 -20.02
C ASN A 2 19.15 -2.64 -19.26
N GLN A 3 17.94 -2.97 -19.69
CA GLN A 3 16.78 -2.81 -18.82
C GLN A 3 16.98 -3.71 -17.60
N PRO A 4 16.80 -3.22 -16.37
CA PRO A 4 16.76 -4.08 -15.19
C PRO A 4 15.42 -4.81 -15.22
N GLY A 5 15.29 -5.81 -16.08
CA GLY A 5 14.22 -6.78 -15.97
C GLY A 5 14.46 -7.57 -14.69
N LEU A 6 13.41 -7.76 -13.88
CA LEU A 6 13.45 -8.66 -12.73
C LEU A 6 14.06 -10.00 -13.18
N SER A 7 15.07 -10.48 -12.44
CA SER A 7 15.60 -11.81 -12.67
C SER A 7 14.49 -12.85 -12.51
N ALA A 8 14.64 -14.02 -13.14
CA ALA A 8 13.65 -15.10 -13.02
C ALA A 8 13.32 -15.46 -11.55
N LYS A 9 14.31 -15.33 -10.65
CA LYS A 9 14.14 -15.54 -9.21
C LYS A 9 13.32 -14.44 -8.54
N GLU A 10 13.57 -13.18 -8.88
CA GLU A 10 12.79 -12.05 -8.34
C GLU A 10 11.34 -12.08 -8.85
N PHE A 11 11.14 -12.46 -10.11
CA PHE A 11 9.80 -12.65 -10.68
C PHE A 11 9.03 -13.78 -9.99
N GLN A 12 9.68 -14.93 -9.77
CA GLN A 12 9.09 -16.03 -8.99
C GLN A 12 8.74 -15.56 -7.57
N ARG A 13 9.65 -14.85 -6.91
CA ARG A 13 9.44 -14.35 -5.55
C ARG A 13 8.26 -13.39 -5.46
N LEU A 14 8.09 -12.52 -6.45
CA LEU A 14 6.92 -11.65 -6.55
C LEU A 14 5.64 -12.48 -6.68
N GLY A 15 5.66 -13.56 -7.47
CA GLY A 15 4.53 -14.49 -7.60
C GLY A 15 4.14 -15.16 -6.28
N GLU A 16 5.12 -15.58 -5.46
CA GLU A 16 4.89 -16.12 -4.11
C GLU A 16 4.23 -15.08 -3.20
N ILE A 17 4.74 -13.85 -3.20
CA ILE A 17 4.16 -12.72 -2.45
C ILE A 17 2.71 -12.46 -2.88
N MET A 18 2.42 -12.48 -4.18
CA MET A 18 1.06 -12.30 -4.70
C MET A 18 0.13 -13.46 -4.36
N TYR A 19 0.65 -14.67 -4.19
CA TYR A 19 -0.12 -15.81 -3.71
C TYR A 19 -0.49 -15.63 -2.23
N ASP A 20 0.49 -15.26 -1.40
CA ASP A 20 0.29 -15.01 0.03
C ASP A 20 -0.69 -13.86 0.28
N ALA A 21 -0.66 -12.81 -0.55
CA ALA A 21 -1.58 -11.67 -0.47
C ALA A 21 -3.07 -12.10 -0.49
N ARG A 22 -3.43 -13.18 -1.19
CA ARG A 22 -4.82 -13.67 -1.28
C ARG A 22 -5.34 -14.25 0.04
N SER A 23 -4.43 -14.65 0.93
CA SER A 23 -4.76 -15.23 2.24
C SER A 23 -4.90 -14.17 3.34
N VAL A 24 -4.63 -12.90 3.02
CA VAL A 24 -4.70 -11.79 3.98
C VAL A 24 -6.17 -11.39 4.18
N HIS A 25 -6.78 -11.96 5.22
CA HIS A 25 -8.17 -11.66 5.60
C HIS A 25 -8.31 -10.57 6.68
N ARG A 26 -7.19 -10.10 7.26
CA ARG A 26 -7.15 -9.08 8.34
C ARG A 26 -6.03 -8.08 8.10
N SER A 27 -6.22 -6.86 8.61
CA SER A 27 -5.24 -5.76 8.64
C SER A 27 -3.83 -6.21 9.06
N ASP A 28 -3.75 -7.15 9.98
CA ASP A 28 -2.53 -7.62 10.63
C ASP A 28 -1.64 -8.42 9.66
N GLY A 29 -2.24 -9.06 8.65
CA GLY A 29 -1.51 -9.79 7.59
C GLY A 29 -0.90 -8.88 6.53
N VAL A 30 -1.42 -7.66 6.38
CA VAL A 30 -0.96 -6.68 5.39
C VAL A 30 0.49 -6.25 5.69
N TRP A 31 0.86 -6.11 6.96
CA TRP A 31 2.23 -5.76 7.34
C TRP A 31 3.25 -6.80 6.90
N LYS A 32 2.96 -8.10 7.12
CA LYS A 32 3.86 -9.19 6.70
C LYS A 32 4.10 -9.16 5.19
N LEU A 33 3.05 -8.86 4.43
CA LEU A 33 3.13 -8.73 2.97
C LEU A 33 4.00 -7.53 2.57
N VAL A 34 3.77 -6.37 3.18
CA VAL A 34 4.56 -5.15 2.94
C VAL A 34 6.05 -5.40 3.24
N SER A 35 6.37 -6.01 4.38
CA SER A 35 7.77 -6.37 4.71
C SER A 35 8.39 -7.37 3.72
N ALA A 36 7.61 -8.32 3.19
CA ALA A 36 8.09 -9.26 2.17
C ALA A 36 8.39 -8.57 0.83
N ILE A 37 7.58 -7.56 0.44
CA ILE A 37 7.81 -6.77 -0.77
C ILE A 37 9.11 -5.98 -0.68
N GLN A 38 9.49 -5.46 0.49
CA GLN A 38 10.73 -4.69 0.66
C GLN A 38 11.99 -5.46 0.23
N GLN A 39 11.96 -6.79 0.33
CA GLN A 39 13.07 -7.66 -0.10
C GLN A 39 13.27 -7.69 -1.62
N VAL A 40 12.23 -7.32 -2.38
CA VAL A 40 12.22 -7.33 -3.85
C VAL A 40 12.19 -5.91 -4.42
N VAL A 41 11.48 -4.99 -3.76
CA VAL A 41 11.37 -3.58 -4.12
C VAL A 41 11.80 -2.76 -2.91
N PRO A 42 13.09 -2.34 -2.84
CA PRO A 42 13.58 -1.56 -1.71
C PRO A 42 12.86 -0.21 -1.63
N TYR A 43 12.42 0.15 -0.43
CA TYR A 43 11.84 1.45 -0.12
C TYR A 43 12.29 1.92 1.27
N GLU A 44 12.35 3.24 1.45
CA GLU A 44 12.69 3.88 2.73
C GLU A 44 11.47 4.00 3.64
N PHE A 45 10.33 4.44 3.08
CA PHE A 45 9.07 4.57 3.78
C PHE A 45 7.94 3.87 3.01
N SER A 46 6.97 3.32 3.74
CA SER A 46 5.74 2.78 3.16
C SER A 46 4.53 3.19 4.00
N GLY A 47 3.43 3.45 3.30
CA GLY A 47 2.11 3.65 3.88
C GLY A 47 1.14 2.70 3.20
N CYS A 48 0.33 2.01 3.99
CA CYS A 48 -0.72 1.13 3.51
C CYS A 48 -2.00 1.41 4.30
N GLY A 49 -3.08 1.72 3.58
CA GLY A 49 -4.37 2.01 4.18
C GLY A 49 -5.50 1.63 3.23
N GLY A 50 -6.70 1.57 3.78
CA GLY A 50 -7.93 1.40 3.02
C GLY A 50 -8.75 2.68 3.01
N VAL A 51 -9.53 2.88 1.96
CA VAL A 51 -10.58 3.89 1.90
C VAL A 51 -11.89 3.18 1.59
N ASP A 52 -12.92 3.43 2.40
CA ASP A 52 -14.27 2.95 2.12
C ASP A 52 -14.97 3.89 1.13
N LEU A 53 -14.93 3.55 -0.16
CA LEU A 53 -15.52 4.37 -1.22
C LEU A 53 -17.04 4.59 -1.07
N LEU A 54 -17.76 3.76 -0.30
CA LEU A 54 -19.20 3.89 -0.07
C LEU A 54 -19.52 4.83 1.10
N ARG A 55 -18.63 4.89 2.11
CA ARG A 55 -18.80 5.74 3.30
C ARG A 55 -18.01 7.04 3.26
N GLY A 56 -17.20 7.24 2.23
CA GLY A 56 -16.34 8.41 2.05
C GLY A 56 -14.93 8.18 2.60
N ILE A 57 -14.21 9.26 2.92
CA ILE A 57 -12.87 9.16 3.50
C ILE A 57 -13.02 8.72 4.97
N ASP A 58 -13.20 7.43 5.21
CA ASP A 58 -12.87 6.79 6.49
C ASP A 58 -11.54 6.04 6.27
N PRO A 59 -10.40 6.72 6.44
CA PRO A 59 -9.11 6.14 6.20
C PRO A 59 -8.76 5.29 7.41
N ALA A 60 -8.98 3.99 7.28
CA ALA A 60 -8.26 3.05 8.11
C ALA A 60 -6.81 3.04 7.62
N LEU A 61 -5.96 3.87 8.25
CA LEU A 61 -4.51 3.75 8.07
C LEU A 61 -4.11 2.42 8.70
N GLY A 62 -4.00 1.39 7.87
CA GLY A 62 -3.71 0.03 8.32
C GLY A 62 -2.28 -0.10 8.84
N HIS A 63 -1.33 0.54 8.15
CA HIS A 63 0.08 0.51 8.52
C HIS A 63 0.89 1.66 7.88
N SER A 64 1.90 2.17 8.60
CA SER A 64 2.86 3.14 8.06
C SER A 64 4.22 2.99 8.74
N THR A 65 5.30 3.07 7.97
CA THR A 65 6.67 3.19 8.49
C THR A 65 7.16 4.63 8.56
N TYR A 66 6.33 5.60 8.18
CA TYR A 66 6.65 7.02 8.34
C TYR A 66 6.72 7.40 9.83
N PRO A 67 7.52 8.42 10.19
CA PRO A 67 7.54 8.96 11.55
C PRO A 67 6.13 9.30 12.05
N LYS A 68 5.91 9.10 13.35
CA LYS A 68 4.58 9.26 13.96
C LYS A 68 4.04 10.67 13.79
N GLU A 69 4.91 11.67 13.92
CA GLU A 69 4.59 13.08 13.76
C GLU A 69 4.13 13.39 12.33
N PHE A 70 4.79 12.76 11.35
CA PHE A 70 4.39 12.87 9.95
C PHE A 70 3.02 12.23 9.72
N CYS A 71 2.78 11.03 10.26
CA CYS A 71 1.50 10.35 10.16
C CYS A 71 0.36 11.19 10.76
N GLN A 72 0.60 11.83 11.92
CA GLN A 72 -0.38 12.69 12.58
C GLN A 72 -0.70 13.94 11.74
N LEU A 73 0.33 14.61 11.21
CA LEU A 73 0.14 15.77 10.34
C LEU A 73 -0.59 15.38 9.05
N TYR A 74 -0.23 14.25 8.46
CA TYR A 74 -0.88 13.71 7.28
C TYR A 74 -2.37 13.43 7.54
N MET A 75 -2.71 12.74 8.63
CA MET A 75 -4.11 12.47 8.97
C MET A 75 -4.92 13.73 9.30
N GLY A 76 -4.30 14.74 9.92
CA GLY A 76 -4.98 15.97 10.29
C GLY A 76 -5.20 16.94 9.12
N GLN A 77 -4.28 17.00 8.17
CA GLN A 77 -4.26 18.05 7.13
C GLN A 77 -3.91 17.53 5.74
N GLY A 78 -2.93 16.63 5.64
CA GLY A 78 -2.38 16.19 4.35
C GLY A 78 -3.32 15.31 3.53
N LEU A 79 -4.06 14.43 4.20
CA LEU A 79 -4.90 13.41 3.60
C LEU A 79 -5.99 14.00 2.69
N ALA A 80 -6.66 15.06 3.13
CA ALA A 80 -7.73 15.71 2.35
C ALA A 80 -7.20 16.39 1.06
N ALA A 81 -5.93 16.75 1.05
CA ALA A 81 -5.27 17.40 -0.07
C ALA A 81 -4.40 16.44 -0.91
N ASP A 82 -4.30 15.16 -0.52
CA ASP A 82 -3.44 14.19 -1.19
C ASP A 82 -4.00 13.85 -2.58
N PRO A 83 -3.27 14.17 -3.67
CA PRO A 83 -3.71 13.86 -5.03
C PRO A 83 -3.89 12.36 -5.29
N ALA A 84 -3.14 11.49 -4.62
CA ALA A 84 -3.28 10.04 -4.77
C ALA A 84 -4.59 9.55 -4.17
N VAL A 85 -4.96 10.07 -2.99
CA VAL A 85 -6.26 9.77 -2.33
C VAL A 85 -7.41 10.34 -3.14
N SER A 86 -7.29 11.59 -3.59
CA SER A 86 -8.29 12.23 -4.46
C SER A 86 -8.51 11.43 -5.75
N ARG A 87 -7.43 10.96 -6.40
CA ARG A 87 -7.53 10.07 -7.57
C ARG A 87 -8.21 8.75 -7.23
N LEU A 88 -7.87 8.11 -6.11
CA LEU A 88 -8.48 6.85 -5.71
C LEU A 88 -10.00 6.98 -5.60
N ILE A 89 -10.47 8.04 -4.92
CA ILE A 89 -11.90 8.32 -4.70
C ILE A 89 -12.61 8.69 -6.01
N THR A 90 -11.98 9.50 -6.86
CA THR A 90 -12.61 10.03 -8.08
C THR A 90 -12.46 9.11 -9.29
N SER A 91 -11.60 8.09 -9.23
CA SER A 91 -11.32 7.18 -10.35
C SER A 91 -12.51 6.34 -10.80
N GLY A 92 -13.61 6.30 -10.04
CA GLY A 92 -14.82 5.57 -10.40
C GLY A 92 -14.63 4.06 -10.48
N GLN A 93 -13.50 3.52 -9.98
CA GLN A 93 -13.27 2.08 -9.94
C GLN A 93 -14.14 1.46 -8.83
N SER A 94 -15.31 0.94 -9.22
CA SER A 94 -16.07 0.04 -8.38
C SER A 94 -15.35 -1.31 -8.34
N VAL A 95 -14.80 -1.68 -7.19
CA VAL A 95 -14.38 -3.06 -6.95
C VAL A 95 -15.66 -3.88 -6.72
N THR A 96 -16.15 -4.55 -7.76
CA THR A 96 -17.22 -5.56 -7.67
C THR A 96 -16.69 -6.89 -7.20
#